data_AF-A0A139DA24-F1
#
_entry.id   AF-A0A139DA24-F1
#
_cell.length_a   1.000
_cell.length_b   1.000
_cell.length_c   1.000
_cell.angle_alpha   90.00
_cell.angle_beta   90.00
_cell.angle_gamma   90.00
#
_symmetry.space_group_name_H-M   'P 1'
#
loop_
_entity.id
_entity.type
_entity.pdbx_description
1 polymer ?
#
loop_
_entity_poly.entity_id
_entity_poly.type
_entity_poly.pdbx_seq_one_letter_code
_entity_poly.pdbx_strand_id
1 'polypeptide(L)' 'MQKYQCTVCMYIYDPEEGDPVGGIEPGT' A
#
# COMPACT_ATOMS: atom_id res chain seq x y z
N MET A 1 1.67 7.56 -7.00
CA MET A 1 0.37 6.92 -7.39
C MET A 1 -0.71 7.30 -6.39
N GLN A 2 -2.00 6.93 -6.57
CA GLN A 2 -3.01 7.19 -5.53
C GLN A 2 -2.82 6.20 -4.36
N LYS A 3 -2.83 6.70 -3.12
CA LYS A 3 -2.80 5.85 -1.92
C LYS A 3 -4.16 5.15 -1.75
N TYR A 4 -4.13 3.93 -1.22
CA TYR A 4 -5.34 3.13 -0.99
C TYR A 4 -5.61 3.01 0.50
N GLN A 5 -6.82 3.37 0.93
CA GLN A 5 -7.23 3.21 2.33
C GLN A 5 -8.19 2.03 2.47
N CYS A 6 -7.86 1.10 3.37
CA CYS A 6 -8.79 0.06 3.79
C CYS A 6 -9.93 0.69 4.59
N THR A 7 -11.17 0.53 4.12
CA THR A 7 -12.36 1.12 4.78
C THR A 7 -12.78 0.38 6.05
N VAL A 8 -12.22 -0.81 6.30
CA VAL A 8 -12.53 -1.64 7.47
C VAL A 8 -11.59 -1.33 8.63
N CYS A 9 -10.28 -1.33 8.39
CA CYS A 9 -9.26 -1.13 9.43
C CYS A 9 -8.52 0.21 9.35
N MET A 10 -8.81 1.04 8.34
CA MET A 10 -8.19 2.34 8.10
C MET A 10 -6.69 2.31 7.77
N TYR A 11 -6.12 1.13 7.47
CA TYR A 11 -4.77 1.02 6.94
C TYR A 11 -4.63 1.75 5.60
N ILE A 12 -3.51 2.45 5.39
CA ILE A 12 -3.19 3.16 4.15
C ILE A 12 -2.02 2.44 3.48
N TYR A 13 -2.28 1.87 2.31
CA TYR A 13 -1.26 1.36 1.40
C TYR A 13 -0.74 2.49 0.52
N ASP A 14 0.58 2.69 0.53
CA ASP A 14 1.28 3.61 -0.37
C ASP A 14 1.96 2.80 -1.48
N PRO A 15 1.45 2.86 -2.72
CA PRO A 15 2.07 2.10 -3.80
C PRO A 15 3.47 2.59 -4.16
N GLU A 16 3.87 3.80 -3.76
CA GLU A 16 5.25 4.27 -3.95
C GLU A 16 6.23 3.63 -2.95
N GLU A 17 5.74 3.15 -1.80
CA GLU A 17 6.53 2.38 -0.84
C GLU A 17 6.42 0.87 -1.08
N GLY A 18 5.34 0.41 -1.71
CA GLY A 18 5.04 -1.02 -1.86
C GLY A 18 4.70 -1.67 -0.51
N ASP A 19 4.95 -2.97 -0.39
CA ASP A 19 4.84 -3.71 0.87
C ASP A 19 5.97 -4.75 0.94
N PRO A 20 7.10 -4.41 1.60
CA PRO A 20 8.24 -5.33 1.74
C PRO A 20 7.90 -6.61 2.52
N VAL A 21 6.90 -6.57 3.40
CA VAL A 21 6.51 -7.72 4.22
C VAL A 21 5.61 -8.65 3.41
N GLY A 22 4.70 -8.09 2.60
CA GLY A 22 3.85 -8.81 1.67
C GLY A 22 4.52 -9.21 0.35
N GLY A 23 5.73 -8.69 0.07
CA GLY A 23 6.46 -8.94 -1.18
C GLY A 23 5.96 -8.11 -2.37
N ILE A 24 5.35 -6.95 -2.12
CA ILE A 24 4.91 -6.02 -3.15
C ILE A 24 6.00 -4.97 -3.38
N GLU A 25 6.47 -4.84 -4.62
CA GLU A 25 7.50 -3.87 -4.94
C GLU A 25 6.96 -2.43 -4.98
N PRO A 26 7.80 -1.43 -4.67
CA PRO A 26 7.50 -0.03 -4.92
C PRO A 26 7.09 0.25 -6.37
N GLY A 27 6.11 1.12 -6.57
CA GLY A 27 5.62 1.56 -7.87
C GLY A 27 4.53 0.68 -8.51
N THR A 28 3.82 -0.13 -7.71
CA THR A 28 2.76 -1.05 -8.18
C THR A 28 1.37 -0.41 -8.25
#